data_AF-A0A1U8CSL5-F1
#
_entry.id   AF-A0A1U8CSL5-F1
#
_cell.length_a   1.000
_cell.length_b   1.000
_cell.length_c   1.000
_cell.angle_alpha   90.00
_cell.angle_beta   90.00
_cell.angle_gamma   90.00
#
_symmetry.space_group_name_H-M   'P 1'
#
loop_
_entity.id
_entity.type
_entity.pdbx_description
1 polymer ?
#
loop_
_entity_poly.entity_id
_entity_poly.type
_entity_poly.pdbx_seq_one_letter_code
_entity_poly.pdbx_strand_id
1 'polypeptide(L)'
;MDNPQMFDLMPPLLRNKKDVLFGNMAEIYEFHNNIFMSSLEDCSNAPERVGPCFLERKDDFQMYAKYCQNKPRSELIWRKYSECAFFQ
;
A
#
# COMPACT_ATOMS: atom_id res chain seq x y z
N MET A 1 -3.07 -11.31 6.92
CA MET A 1 -2.37 -12.60 7.04
C MET A 1 -2.01 -12.92 8.49
N ASP A 2 -2.17 -11.98 9.41
CA ASP A 2 -1.77 -12.12 10.81
C ASP A 2 -2.94 -12.54 11.72
N ASN A 3 -4.15 -12.75 11.17
CA ASN A 3 -5.28 -13.29 11.92
C ASN A 3 -5.05 -14.79 12.17
N PRO A 4 -4.84 -15.22 13.42
CA PRO A 4 -4.55 -16.63 13.74
C PRO A 4 -5.69 -17.57 13.32
N GLN A 5 -6.94 -17.10 13.35
CA GLN A 5 -8.12 -17.91 13.00
C GLN A 5 -8.17 -18.28 11.51
N MET A 6 -7.48 -17.52 10.65
CA MET A 6 -7.47 -17.75 9.20
C MET A 6 -6.20 -18.48 8.73
N PHE A 7 -5.29 -18.85 9.64
CA PHE A 7 -3.99 -19.40 9.30
C PHE A 7 -4.07 -20.75 8.58
N ASP A 8 -5.03 -21.59 8.97
CA ASP A 8 -5.24 -22.92 8.37
C ASP A 8 -5.83 -22.84 6.96
N LEU A 9 -6.51 -21.73 6.63
CA LEU A 9 -7.03 -21.47 5.29
C LEU A 9 -5.94 -21.00 4.31
N MET A 10 -4.76 -20.64 4.83
CA MET A 10 -3.70 -20.05 4.03
C MET A 10 -2.73 -21.13 3.50
N PRO A 11 -2.54 -21.24 2.17
CA PRO A 11 -1.57 -22.15 1.59
C PRO A 11 -0.16 -21.92 2.19
N PRO A 12 0.62 -22.98 2.50
CA PRO A 12 1.93 -22.83 3.11
C PRO A 12 2.87 -21.89 2.35
N LEU A 13 2.80 -21.90 1.02
CA LEU A 13 3.62 -21.05 0.14
C LEU A 13 3.23 -19.56 0.18
N LEU A 14 2.04 -19.22 0.72
CA LEU A 14 1.52 -17.87 0.86
C LEU A 14 1.84 -17.25 2.24
N ARG A 15 2.05 -18.08 3.27
CA ARG A 15 2.23 -17.64 4.68
C ARG A 15 3.30 -16.58 4.89
N ASN A 16 4.39 -16.64 4.12
CA ASN A 16 5.52 -15.71 4.22
C ASN A 16 5.60 -14.74 3.04
N LYS A 17 4.45 -14.42 2.41
CA LYS A 17 4.39 -13.57 1.21
C LYS A 17 3.63 -12.27 1.43
N LYS A 18 3.26 -11.94 2.67
CA LYS A 18 2.59 -10.68 3.02
C LYS A 18 3.29 -9.46 2.42
N ASP A 19 4.60 -9.32 2.66
CA ASP A 19 5.36 -8.15 2.19
C ASP A 19 5.46 -8.06 0.66
N VAL A 20 5.35 -9.19 -0.05
CA VAL A 20 5.31 -9.17 -1.52
C VAL A 20 3.89 -8.87 -2.02
N LEU A 21 2.87 -9.40 -1.36
CA LEU A 21 1.48 -9.17 -1.76
C LEU A 21 1.08 -7.70 -1.57
N PHE A 22 1.43 -7.12 -0.41
CA PHE A 22 1.10 -5.75 -0.05
C PHE A 22 2.20 -4.74 -0.39
N GLY A 23 3.44 -5.19 -0.67
CA GLY A 23 4.56 -4.28 -0.86
C GLY A 23 4.76 -3.40 0.38
N ASN A 24 4.97 -2.11 0.15
CA ASN A 24 5.02 -1.08 1.18
C ASN A 24 3.70 -0.30 1.31
N MET A 25 2.55 -0.96 1.13
CA MET A 25 1.24 -0.29 1.28
C MET A 25 1.04 0.36 2.65
N ALA A 26 1.60 -0.20 3.72
CA ALA A 26 1.55 0.41 5.06
C ALA A 26 2.28 1.76 5.12
N GLU A 27 3.47 1.85 4.51
CA GLU A 27 4.26 3.10 4.39
C GLU A 27 3.47 4.17 3.61
N ILE A 28 2.85 3.79 2.49
CA ILE A 28 2.00 4.68 1.69
C ILE A 28 0.80 5.15 2.51
N TYR A 29 0.12 4.23 3.20
CA TYR A 29 -1.04 4.55 4.03
C TYR A 29 -0.66 5.54 5.14
N GLU A 30 0.42 5.27 5.88
CA GLU A 30 0.87 6.13 6.97
C GLU A 30 1.22 7.54 6.49
N PHE A 31 1.92 7.68 5.36
CA PHE A 31 2.21 8.99 4.77
C PHE A 31 0.92 9.76 4.44
N HIS A 32 0.00 9.12 3.73
CA HIS A 32 -1.24 9.80 3.32
C HIS A 32 -2.11 10.14 4.52
N ASN A 33 -2.30 9.19 5.44
CA ASN A 33 -3.16 9.35 6.61
C ASN A 33 -2.63 10.39 7.60
N ASN A 34 -1.32 10.42 7.83
CA ASN A 34 -0.74 11.24 8.90
C ASN A 34 -0.23 12.60 8.42
N ILE A 35 0.04 12.76 7.11
CA ILE A 35 0.72 13.96 6.58
C ILE A 35 -0.04 14.55 5.41
N PHE A 36 -0.19 13.78 4.33
CA PHE A 36 -0.59 14.35 3.05
C PHE A 36 -2.06 14.76 3.02
N MET A 37 -2.95 13.99 3.66
CA MET A 37 -4.38 14.31 3.72
C MET A 37 -4.63 15.67 4.37
N SER A 38 -4.05 15.92 5.55
CA SER A 38 -4.17 17.21 6.23
C SER A 38 -3.62 18.36 5.38
N SER A 39 -2.52 18.14 4.65
CA SER A 39 -1.96 19.16 3.74
C SER A 39 -2.92 19.51 2.59
N LEU A 40 -3.67 18.53 2.09
CA LEU A 40 -4.68 18.74 1.05
C LEU A 40 -5.93 19.42 1.60
N GLU A 41 -6.38 19.04 2.80
CA GLU A 41 -7.52 19.67 3.48
C GLU A 41 -7.27 21.16 3.75
N ASP A 42 -6.04 21.55 4.11
CA ASP A 42 -5.64 22.95 4.30
C ASP A 42 -5.72 23.80 3.00
N CYS A 43 -5.78 23.13 1.84
CA CYS A 43 -5.91 23.78 0.54
C CYS A 43 -7.38 23.94 0.11
N SER A 44 -8.37 23.50 0.90
CA SER A 44 -9.79 23.48 0.50
C SER A 44 -10.33 24.84 0.04
N ASN A 45 -9.87 25.93 0.67
CA ASN A 45 -10.28 27.31 0.38
C ASN A 45 -9.31 28.06 -0.55
N ALA A 46 -8.19 27.44 -0.92
CA ALA A 46 -7.13 28.04 -1.74
C ALA A 46 -6.46 26.95 -2.62
N PRO A 47 -7.17 26.42 -3.63
CA PRO A 47 -6.74 25.25 -4.40
C PRO A 47 -5.41 25.45 -5.15
N GLU A 48 -5.03 26.68 -5.46
CA GLU A 48 -3.74 27.02 -6.04
C GLU A 48 -2.54 26.63 -5.15
N ARG A 49 -2.76 26.44 -3.84
CA ARG A 49 -1.74 26.00 -2.88
C ARG A 49 -1.43 24.50 -2.96
N VAL A 50 -2.21 23.72 -3.70
CA VAL A 50 -1.99 22.27 -3.80
C VAL A 50 -0.63 21.92 -4.42
N GLY A 51 -0.16 22.70 -5.41
CA GLY A 51 1.14 22.47 -6.05
C GLY A 51 2.31 22.48 -5.07
N PRO A 52 2.47 23.55 -4.25
CA PRO A 52 3.42 23.59 -3.15
C PRO A 52 3.38 22.38 -2.20
N CYS A 53 2.21 21.86 -1.84
CA CYS A 53 2.10 20.66 -0.97
C CYS A 53 2.80 19.44 -1.58
N PHE A 54 2.67 19.23 -2.90
CA PHE A 54 3.38 18.15 -3.59
C PHE A 54 4.89 18.40 -3.66
N LEU A 55 5.32 19.65 -3.87
CA LEU A 55 6.74 20.00 -3.94
C LEU A 55 7.46 19.79 -2.61
N GLU A 56 6.81 20.13 -1.49
CA GLU A 56 7.34 19.94 -0.14
C GLU A 56 7.53 18.44 0.20
N ARG A 57 6.67 17.57 -0.34
CA ARG A 57 6.67 16.12 -0.07
C ARG A 57 7.26 15.27 -1.20
N LYS A 58 7.96 15.88 -2.16
CA LYS A 58 8.45 15.21 -3.38
C LYS A 58 9.28 13.95 -3.10
N ASP A 59 10.06 13.95 -2.02
CA ASP A 59 10.98 12.88 -1.67
C ASP A 59 10.22 11.73 -0.98
N ASP A 60 9.17 12.03 -0.21
CA ASP A 60 8.28 11.02 0.37
C ASP A 60 7.62 10.18 -0.74
N PHE A 61 7.18 10.81 -1.83
CA PHE A 61 6.56 10.13 -2.98
C PHE A 61 7.45 9.08 -3.66
N GLN A 62 8.77 9.04 -3.38
CA GLN A 62 9.66 7.97 -3.87
C GLN A 62 9.22 6.58 -3.38
N MET A 63 8.45 6.48 -2.29
CA MET A 63 7.84 5.22 -1.83
C MET A 63 6.97 4.54 -2.91
N TYR A 64 6.40 5.30 -3.86
CA TYR A 64 5.65 4.74 -4.98
C TYR A 64 6.55 4.00 -5.98
N ALA A 65 7.82 4.38 -6.13
CA ALA A 65 8.76 3.63 -6.97
C ALA A 65 8.93 2.20 -6.44
N LYS A 66 9.12 2.06 -5.13
CA LYS A 66 9.20 0.76 -4.42
C LYS A 66 7.91 -0.05 -4.58
N TYR A 67 6.74 0.58 -4.42
CA TYR A 67 5.45 -0.09 -4.59
C TYR A 67 5.25 -0.60 -6.02
N CYS A 68 5.50 0.26 -7.02
CA CYS A 68 5.35 -0.08 -8.43
C CYS A 68 6.34 -1.16 -8.88
N GLN A 69 7.58 -1.13 -8.41
CA GLN A 69 8.56 -2.20 -8.67
C GLN A 69 8.13 -3.54 -8.08
N ASN A 70 7.42 -3.55 -6.95
CA ASN A 70 6.89 -4.77 -6.34
C ASN A 70 5.60 -5.27 -7.02
N LYS A 71 4.83 -4.40 -7.69
CA LYS A 71 3.50 -4.72 -8.26
C LYS A 71 3.47 -5.99 -9.13
N PRO A 72 4.40 -6.24 -10.08
CA PRO A 72 4.38 -7.47 -10.88
C PRO A 72 4.57 -8.74 -10.04
N ARG A 73 5.34 -8.68 -8.95
CA ARG A 73 5.55 -9.80 -8.02
C ARG A 73 4.30 -10.08 -7.19
N SER A 74 3.63 -9.01 -6.73
CA SER A 74 2.32 -9.11 -6.07
C SER A 74 1.28 -9.77 -6.98
N GLU A 75 1.18 -9.32 -8.24
CA GLU A 75 0.25 -9.88 -9.22
C GLU A 75 0.47 -11.35 -9.50
N LEU A 76 1.74 -11.80 -9.58
CA LEU A 76 2.05 -13.21 -9.78
C LEU A 76 1.53 -14.09 -8.62
N ILE A 77 1.64 -13.58 -7.39
CA ILE A 77 1.11 -14.26 -6.21
C ILE A 77 -0.42 -14.24 -6.25
N TRP A 78 -1.01 -13.08 -6.51
CA TRP A 78 -2.46 -12.94 -6.62
C TRP A 78 -3.06 -13.90 -7.63
N ARG A 79 -2.54 -13.96 -8.86
CA ARG A 79 -3.02 -14.87 -9.91
C ARG A 79 -2.98 -16.34 -9.50
N LYS A 80 -2.06 -16.73 -8.62
CA LYS A 80 -1.91 -18.12 -8.17
C LYS A 80 -2.85 -18.47 -7.01
N TYR A 81 -3.19 -17.49 -6.16
CA TYR A 81 -3.86 -17.76 -4.89
C TYR A 81 -5.16 -16.98 -4.67
N SER A 82 -5.63 -16.17 -5.63
CA SER A 82 -6.86 -15.35 -5.48
C SER A 82 -8.08 -16.20 -5.09
N GLU A 83 -8.15 -17.43 -5.60
CA GLU A 83 -9.25 -18.36 -5.34
C GLU A 83 -9.06 -19.24 -4.10
N CYS A 84 -8.00 -19.03 -3.29
CA CYS A 84 -7.82 -19.81 -2.08
C CYS A 84 -8.78 -19.35 -0.98
N ALA A 85 -9.21 -20.29 -0.12
CA ALA A 85 -10.18 -20.04 0.95
C ALA A 85 -9.79 -18.93 1.93
N PHE A 86 -8.51 -18.55 2.00
CA PHE A 86 -8.06 -17.43 2.81
C PHE A 86 -8.55 -16.06 2.28
N PHE A 87 -8.77 -15.91 0.98
CA PHE A 87 -9.20 -14.65 0.34
C PHE A 87 -10.68 -14.62 -0.04
N GLN A 88 -11.43 -15.70 0.23
CA GLN A 88 -12.89 -15.77 0.07
C GLN A 88 -13.57 -15.40 1.39
#